data_AF-A0A191ZI04-F1
#
_entry.id   AF-A0A191ZI04-F1
#
_cell.length_a   1.000
_cell.length_b   1.000
_cell.length_c   1.000
_cell.angle_alpha   90.00
_cell.angle_beta   90.00
_cell.angle_gamma   90.00
#
_symmetry.space_group_name_H-M   'P 1'
#
loop_
_entity.id
_entity.type
_entity.pdbx_description
1 polymer ?
#
loop_
_entity_poly.entity_id
_entity_poly.type
_entity_poly.pdbx_seq_one_letter_code
_entity_poly.pdbx_strand_id
1 'polypeptide(L)'
;MVNRVPSGARYGIKDWLIQRLCAVVMIVYTLFVAGYLLLHPVGQYAGWQAMFHSLPVRLFTLLFVLSLLLHAWVGMRDIFMDYVHPTLVRLGLHTLVILALAAYGAWAVQILWGAA
;
A
#
# COMPACT_ATOMS: atom_id res chain seq x y z
N MET A 1 -43.83 -1.57 -4.87
CA MET A 1 -42.78 -0.53 -4.79
C MET A 1 -41.56 -1.07 -5.50
N VAL A 2 -40.97 -0.33 -6.45
CA VAL A 2 -39.73 -0.75 -7.11
C VAL A 2 -38.58 -0.52 -6.12
N ASN A 3 -37.92 -1.59 -5.69
CA ASN A 3 -36.69 -1.50 -4.91
C ASN A 3 -35.60 -0.87 -5.78
N ARG A 4 -35.40 0.43 -5.64
CA ARG A 4 -34.23 1.10 -6.21
C ARG A 4 -33.04 0.74 -5.35
N VAL A 5 -32.20 -0.17 -5.84
CA VAL A 5 -30.85 -0.33 -5.31
C VAL A 5 -30.09 0.94 -5.67
N PRO A 6 -29.61 1.74 -4.71
CA PRO A 6 -28.84 2.93 -5.02
C PRO A 6 -27.58 2.50 -5.80
N SER A 7 -27.50 2.86 -7.08
CA SER A 7 -26.30 2.55 -7.86
C SER A 7 -25.18 3.52 -7.50
N GLY A 8 -24.06 3.00 -7.00
CA GLY A 8 -22.86 3.76 -6.63
C GLY A 8 -22.06 4.28 -7.83
N ALA A 9 -22.65 4.33 -9.04
CA ALA A 9 -21.95 4.55 -10.31
C ALA A 9 -21.17 5.87 -10.41
N ARG A 10 -21.42 6.84 -9.52
CA ARG A 10 -20.66 8.11 -9.44
C ARG A 10 -19.51 8.09 -8.41
N TYR A 11 -19.37 7.03 -7.61
CA TYR A 11 -18.41 6.96 -6.51
C TYR A 11 -17.10 6.20 -6.84
N GLY A 12 -17.00 5.55 -8.00
CA GLY A 12 -15.85 4.71 -8.35
C GLY A 12 -14.64 5.43 -8.97
N ILE A 13 -14.80 6.63 -9.54
CA ILE A 13 -13.72 7.28 -10.32
C ILE A 13 -12.51 7.68 -9.46
N LYS A 14 -12.75 8.12 -8.21
CA LYS A 14 -11.68 8.51 -7.28
C LYS A 14 -10.85 7.30 -6.88
N ASP A 15 -11.52 6.22 -6.47
CA ASP A 15 -10.87 4.98 -6.07
C ASP A 15 -10.16 4.32 -7.25
N TRP A 16 -10.77 4.38 -8.44
CA TRP A 16 -10.15 3.95 -9.68
C TRP A 16 -8.85 4.69 -9.92
N LEU A 17 -8.84 6.03 -9.82
CA LEU A 17 -7.64 6.84 -10.05
C LEU A 17 -6.55 6.57 -9.01
N ILE A 18 -6.92 6.50 -7.73
CA ILE A 18 -6.01 6.17 -6.62
C ILE A 18 -5.30 4.83 -6.91
N GLN A 19 -6.06 3.80 -7.28
CA GLN A 19 -5.53 2.49 -7.63
C GLN A 19 -4.44 2.54 -8.70
N ARG A 20 -4.66 3.29 -9.80
CA ARG A 20 -3.71 3.38 -10.92
C ARG A 20 -2.49 4.19 -10.54
N LEU A 21 -2.67 5.32 -9.86
CA LEU A 21 -1.57 6.16 -9.42
C LEU A 21 -0.64 5.40 -8.45
N CYS A 22 -1.23 4.72 -7.46
CA CYS A 22 -0.46 3.91 -6.52
C CYS A 22 0.27 2.77 -7.24
N ALA A 23 -0.37 2.09 -8.20
CA ALA A 23 0.29 1.04 -8.97
C ALA A 23 1.50 1.54 -9.76
N VAL A 24 1.41 2.72 -10.40
CA VAL A 24 2.54 3.33 -11.12
C VAL A 24 3.70 3.63 -10.16
N VAL A 25 3.43 4.28 -9.03
CA VAL A 25 4.45 4.57 -8.01
C VAL A 25 5.10 3.28 -7.51
N MET A 26 4.30 2.23 -7.27
CA MET A 26 4.78 0.94 -6.80
C MET A 26 5.68 0.23 -7.82
N ILE A 27 5.32 0.27 -9.11
CA ILE A 27 6.14 -0.32 -10.18
C ILE A 27 7.48 0.41 -10.28
N VAL A 28 7.47 1.75 -10.29
CA VAL A 28 8.72 2.54 -10.41
C VAL A 28 9.67 2.24 -9.23
N TYR A 29 9.16 2.19 -8.01
CA TYR A 29 9.97 1.84 -6.83
C TYR A 29 10.49 0.40 -6.89
N THR A 30 9.63 -0.55 -7.30
CA THR A 30 10.01 -1.96 -7.40
C THR A 30 11.14 -2.14 -8.43
N LEU A 31 11.05 -1.48 -9.58
CA LEU A 31 12.10 -1.50 -10.60
C LEU A 31 13.40 -0.85 -10.10
N PHE A 32 13.32 0.23 -9.32
CA PHE A 32 14.48 0.84 -8.69
C PHE A 32 15.20 -0.13 -7.75
N VAL A 33 14.48 -0.77 -6.82
CA VAL A 33 15.07 -1.73 -5.88
C VAL A 33 15.60 -2.98 -6.61
N ALA A 34 14.85 -3.49 -7.59
CA ALA A 34 15.29 -4.62 -8.40
C ALA A 34 16.58 -4.30 -9.18
N GLY A 35 16.65 -3.12 -9.82
CA GLY A 35 17.85 -2.64 -10.51
C GLY A 35 19.04 -2.52 -9.56
N TYR A 36 18.82 -1.99 -8.35
CA TYR A 36 19.87 -1.92 -7.33
C TYR A 36 20.41 -3.31 -6.97
N LEU A 37 19.52 -4.29 -6.70
CA LEU A 37 19.88 -5.66 -6.35
C LEU A 37 20.56 -6.43 -7.49
N LEU A 38 20.27 -6.10 -8.76
CA LEU A 38 20.93 -6.70 -9.91
C LEU A 38 22.35 -6.14 -10.12
N LEU A 39 22.59 -4.88 -9.76
CA LEU A 39 23.88 -4.20 -9.93
C LEU A 39 24.82 -4.36 -8.72
N HIS A 40 24.27 -4.69 -7.55
CA HIS A 40 25.03 -4.82 -6.30
C HIS A 40 24.87 -6.24 -5.75
N PRO A 41 25.96 -7.00 -5.56
CA PRO A 41 25.90 -8.34 -4.99
C PRO A 41 25.16 -8.34 -3.64
N VAL A 42 24.20 -9.26 -3.50
CA VAL A 42 23.44 -9.47 -2.26
C VAL A 42 24.40 -9.96 -1.18
N GLY A 43 24.94 -9.05 -0.35
CA GLY A 43 25.89 -9.42 0.70
C GLY A 43 26.60 -8.26 1.40
N GLN A 44 26.64 -7.06 0.83
CA GLN A 44 27.24 -5.89 1.50
C GLN A 44 26.22 -5.16 2.37
N TYR A 45 26.04 -5.63 3.60
CA TYR A 45 25.18 -4.99 4.61
C TYR A 45 25.45 -3.47 4.72
N ALA A 46 26.71 -3.05 4.67
CA ALA A 46 27.11 -1.65 4.71
C ALA A 46 26.56 -0.83 3.52
N GLY A 47 26.57 -1.39 2.31
CA GLY A 47 26.03 -0.73 1.12
C GLY A 47 24.51 -0.58 1.19
N TRP A 48 23.83 -1.62 1.68
CA TRP A 48 22.39 -1.61 1.92
C TRP A 48 22.00 -0.56 2.96
N GLN A 49 22.69 -0.54 4.12
CA GLN A 49 22.50 0.50 5.13
C GLN A 49 22.75 1.90 4.56
N ALA A 50 23.87 2.12 3.87
CA ALA A 50 24.20 3.43 3.31
C ALA A 50 23.11 3.95 2.36
N MET A 51 22.56 3.08 1.51
CA MET A 51 21.46 3.44 0.60
C MET A 51 20.23 3.93 1.39
N PHE A 52 19.78 3.16 2.38
CA PHE A 52 18.60 3.48 3.18
C PHE A 52 18.83 4.56 4.25
N HIS A 53 20.08 4.94 4.56
CA HIS A 53 20.37 6.13 5.37
C HIS A 53 20.18 7.43 4.57
N SER A 54 20.23 7.39 3.23
CA SER A 54 20.01 8.58 2.42
C SER A 54 18.54 9.06 2.51
N LEU A 55 18.34 10.37 2.69
CA LEU A 55 17.00 10.95 2.77
C LEU A 55 16.15 10.69 1.50
N PRO A 56 16.69 10.78 0.26
CA PRO A 56 15.89 10.52 -0.94
C PRO A 56 15.34 9.09 -0.99
N VAL A 57 16.12 8.08 -0.63
CA VAL A 57 15.67 6.68 -0.62
C VAL A 57 14.63 6.46 0.47
N ARG A 58 14.78 7.07 1.65
CA ARG A 58 13.76 6.99 2.72
C ARG A 58 12.44 7.60 2.31
N LEU A 59 12.46 8.79 1.70
CA LEU A 59 11.24 9.43 1.20
C LEU A 59 10.60 8.63 0.06
N PHE A 60 11.41 8.09 -0.87
CA PHE A 60 10.89 7.28 -1.95
C PHE A 60 10.28 5.95 -1.46
N THR A 61 10.92 5.31 -0.48
CA THR A 61 10.40 4.11 0.18
C THR A 61 9.13 4.41 0.97
N LEU A 62 9.06 5.54 1.68
CA LEU A 62 7.84 5.96 2.37
C LEU A 62 6.71 6.20 1.37
N LEU A 63 6.98 6.84 0.24
CA LEU A 63 6.00 7.06 -0.81
C LEU A 63 5.48 5.74 -1.42
N PHE A 64 6.38 4.75 -1.60
CA PHE A 64 6.01 3.38 -1.98
C PHE A 64 5.07 2.75 -0.95
N VAL A 65 5.42 2.81 0.34
CA VAL A 65 4.60 2.24 1.41
C VAL A 65 3.23 2.90 1.45
N LEU A 66 3.15 4.24 1.44
CA LEU A 66 1.87 4.94 1.42
C LEU A 66 1.00 4.55 0.21
N SER A 67 1.62 4.40 -0.96
CA SER A 67 0.95 3.91 -2.16
C SER A 67 0.43 2.49 -2.00
N LEU A 68 1.24 1.58 -1.44
CA LEU A 68 0.86 0.21 -1.14
C LEU A 68 -0.31 0.14 -0.14
N LEU A 69 -0.28 0.95 0.92
CA LEU A 69 -1.36 0.98 1.92
C LEU A 69 -2.70 1.42 1.29
N LEU A 70 -2.69 2.46 0.46
CA LEU A 70 -3.87 2.94 -0.25
C LEU A 70 -4.37 1.91 -1.28
N HIS A 71 -3.45 1.30 -2.05
CA HIS A 71 -3.75 0.27 -3.03
C HIS A 71 -4.36 -0.98 -2.38
N ALA A 72 -3.79 -1.42 -1.26
CA ALA A 72 -4.31 -2.54 -0.49
C ALA A 72 -5.67 -2.24 0.13
N TRP A 73 -5.87 -1.04 0.70
CA TRP A 73 -7.16 -0.65 1.27
C TRP A 73 -8.29 -0.72 0.25
N VAL A 74 -8.14 -0.04 -0.90
CA VAL A 74 -9.18 -0.01 -1.93
C VAL A 74 -9.43 -1.42 -2.47
N GLY A 75 -8.37 -2.19 -2.77
CA GLY A 75 -8.50 -3.55 -3.30
C GLY A 75 -9.21 -4.50 -2.34
N MET A 76 -8.81 -4.52 -1.07
CA MET A 76 -9.44 -5.37 -0.06
C MET A 76 -10.88 -4.95 0.22
N ARG A 77 -11.17 -3.63 0.23
CA ARG A 77 -12.53 -3.14 0.40
C ARG A 77 -13.44 -3.65 -0.71
N ASP A 78 -12.99 -3.56 -1.96
CA ASP A 78 -13.78 -4.00 -3.12
C ASP A 78 -14.01 -5.53 -3.07
N ILE A 79 -12.97 -6.31 -2.74
CA ILE A 79 -13.11 -7.77 -2.52
C ILE A 79 -14.17 -8.07 -1.44
N PHE A 80 -14.13 -7.36 -0.30
CA PHE A 80 -15.08 -7.62 0.77
C PHE A 80 -16.51 -7.24 0.39
N MET A 81 -16.69 -6.14 -0.34
CA MET A 81 -18.01 -5.71 -0.81
C MET A 81 -18.60 -6.68 -1.83
N ASP A 82 -17.77 -7.30 -2.68
CA ASP A 82 -18.21 -8.22 -3.72
C ASP A 82 -18.47 -9.64 -3.19
N TYR A 83 -17.63 -10.14 -2.28
CA TYR A 83 -17.61 -11.56 -1.92
C TYR A 83 -18.05 -11.88 -0.48
N VAL A 84 -18.08 -10.90 0.43
CA VAL A 84 -18.45 -11.14 1.84
C VAL A 84 -19.85 -10.58 2.11
N HIS A 85 -20.87 -11.42 1.97
CA HIS A 85 -22.27 -10.98 2.13
C HIS A 85 -22.69 -10.66 3.58
N PRO A 86 -22.34 -11.44 4.62
CA PRO A 86 -22.77 -11.15 5.99
C PRO A 86 -22.17 -9.83 6.50
N THR A 87 -23.03 -8.87 6.83
CA THR A 87 -22.61 -7.49 7.18
C THR A 87 -21.66 -7.42 8.36
N LEU A 88 -21.90 -8.17 9.44
CA LEU A 88 -21.03 -8.16 10.63
C LEU A 88 -19.64 -8.73 10.33
N VAL A 89 -19.56 -9.78 9.50
CA VAL A 89 -18.29 -10.36 9.08
C VAL A 89 -17.51 -9.37 8.21
N ARG A 90 -18.19 -8.77 7.22
CA ARG A 90 -17.59 -7.74 6.35
C ARG A 90 -17.07 -6.55 7.15
N LEU A 91 -17.83 -6.05 8.14
CA LEU A 91 -17.40 -4.97 9.02
C LEU A 91 -16.15 -5.36 9.81
N GLY A 92 -16.14 -6.54 10.43
CA GLY A 92 -14.97 -7.05 11.17
C GLY A 92 -13.73 -7.15 10.28
N LEU A 93 -13.87 -7.62 9.04
CA LEU A 93 -12.77 -7.69 8.07
C LEU A 93 -12.25 -6.31 7.66
N HIS A 94 -13.13 -5.34 7.40
CA HIS A 94 -12.69 -3.95 7.13
C HIS A 94 -11.90 -3.39 8.31
N THR A 95 -12.38 -3.57 9.55
CA THR A 95 -11.67 -3.12 10.76
C THR A 95 -10.30 -3.77 10.87
N LEU A 96 -10.21 -5.09 10.68
CA LEU A 96 -8.94 -5.82 10.75
C LEU A 96 -7.93 -5.30 9.71
N VAL A 97 -8.38 -5.10 8.47
CA VAL A 97 -7.51 -4.57 7.40
C VAL A 97 -7.05 -3.16 7.73
N ILE A 98 -7.93 -2.26 8.19
CA ILE A 98 -7.53 -0.89 8.56
C ILE A 98 -6.47 -0.92 9.67
N LEU A 99 -6.68 -1.72 10.72
CA LEU A 99 -5.72 -1.83 11.83
C LEU A 99 -4.38 -2.40 11.36
N ALA A 100 -4.39 -3.43 10.51
CA ALA A 100 -3.17 -4.00 9.95
C ALA A 100 -2.40 -2.99 9.08
N LEU A 101 -3.10 -2.27 8.19
CA LEU A 101 -2.48 -1.25 7.33
C LEU A 101 -1.91 -0.08 8.16
N ALA A 102 -2.61 0.35 9.21
CA ALA A 102 -2.11 1.37 10.13
C ALA A 102 -0.85 0.89 10.87
N ALA A 103 -0.85 -0.35 11.36
CA ALA A 103 0.32 -0.96 12.01
C ALA A 103 1.51 -1.06 11.06
N TYR A 104 1.30 -1.50 9.82
CA TYR A 104 2.35 -1.55 8.79
C TYR A 104 2.89 -0.16 8.45
N GLY A 105 2.04 0.86 8.36
CA GLY A 105 2.48 2.24 8.14
C GLY A 105 3.36 2.76 9.28
N ALA A 106 2.93 2.59 10.52
CA ALA A 106 3.70 2.98 11.70
C ALA A 106 5.04 2.24 11.78
N TRP A 107 5.02 0.93 11.52
CA TRP A 107 6.22 0.10 11.54
C TRP A 107 7.20 0.50 10.43
N ALA A 108 6.74 0.79 9.22
CA ALA A 108 7.59 1.27 8.13
C ALA A 108 8.28 2.60 8.47
N VAL A 109 7.57 3.55 9.08
CA VAL A 109 8.17 4.81 9.57
C VAL A 109 9.23 4.53 10.63
N GLN A 110 8.92 3.64 11.58
CA GLN A 110 9.89 3.23 12.61
C GLN A 110 11.13 2.56 12.02
N ILE A 111 11.01 1.74 10.98
CA ILE A 111 12.17 1.12 10.30
C ILE A 111 13.02 2.19 9.59
N LEU A 112 12.38 3.09 8.84
CA LEU A 112 13.09 4.08 8.02
C LEU A 112 13.75 5.21 8.83
N TRP A 113 13.23 5.53 10.01
CA TRP A 113 13.75 6.61 10.87
C TRP A 113 14.25 6.17 12.24
N GLY A 114 13.95 4.94 12.67
CA GLY A 114 14.42 4.37 13.94
C GLY A 114 15.67 3.49 13.80
N ALA A 115 16.13 3.24 12.57
CA ALA A 115 17.47 2.69 12.33
C ALA A 115 18.52 3.77 12.67
N ALA A 116 18.96 3.77 13.92
CA ALA A 116 20.20 4.40 14.37
C ALA A 116 21.32 3.35 14.38
#